data_AF-F0WN67-F1
#
_entry.id   AF-F0WN67-F1
#
_cell.length_a   1.000
_cell.length_b   1.000
_cell.length_c   1.000
_cell.angle_alpha   90.00
_cell.angle_beta   90.00
_cell.angle_gamma   90.00
#
_symmetry.space_group_name_H-M   'P 1'
#
loop_
_entity.id
_entity.type
_entity.pdbx_description
1 polymer ?
#
loop_
_entity_poly.entity_id
_entity_poly.type
_entity_poly.pdbx_seq_one_letter_code
_entity_poly.pdbx_strand_id
1 'polypeptide(L)'
;MDAYMLYDRRLRAINLHGGGQILRMPVSSCIDSRTLMRICKYELMKSPEEIKACEWQQYFPDAQQCDISQMTSVAEAMRGLQSYTWDGMSIVDTLVQEFLMVLDQENMEGFDEQEQQAYIRFLIAALREAVLKSTTHADLKLQVHDRYRKNSSAFVDGIKP
;
A
#
# COMPACT_ATOMS: atom_id res chain seq x y z
N MET A 1 10.29 -4.68 11.20
CA MET A 1 11.13 -5.87 11.51
C MET A 1 12.37 -5.52 12.34
N ASP A 2 13.09 -4.44 12.03
CA ASP A 2 14.36 -4.05 12.68
C ASP A 2 14.30 -3.93 14.21
N ALA A 3 13.22 -3.36 14.74
CA ALA A 3 13.02 -3.25 16.18
C ALA A 3 12.97 -4.62 16.88
N TYR A 4 12.32 -5.60 16.25
CA TYR A 4 12.26 -6.97 16.77
C TYR A 4 13.62 -7.67 16.70
N MET A 5 14.40 -7.44 15.64
CA MET A 5 15.76 -7.98 15.51
C MET A 5 16.70 -7.42 16.57
N LEU A 6 16.58 -6.12 16.88
CA LEU A 6 17.33 -5.49 17.96
C LEU A 6 16.95 -6.07 19.33
N TYR A 7 15.65 -6.31 19.56
CA TYR A 7 15.14 -6.99 20.75
C TYR A 7 15.74 -8.41 20.87
N ASP A 8 15.67 -9.24 19.82
CA ASP A 8 16.21 -10.61 19.83
C ASP A 8 17.71 -10.62 20.13
N ARG A 9 18.48 -9.72 19.50
CA ARG A 9 19.93 -9.61 19.74
C ARG A 9 20.24 -9.26 21.20
N ARG A 10 19.51 -8.30 21.79
CA ARG A 10 19.67 -7.90 23.19
C ARG A 10 19.30 -9.04 24.14
N LEU A 11 18.19 -9.72 23.87
CA LEU A 11 17.71 -10.83 24.70
C LEU A 11 18.70 -12.00 24.70
N ARG A 12 19.26 -12.33 23.54
CA ARG A 12 20.34 -13.33 23.44
C ARG A 12 21.57 -12.93 24.24
N ALA A 13 22.00 -11.67 24.14
CA ALA A 13 23.14 -11.18 24.91
C ALA A 13 22.89 -11.29 26.43
N ILE A 14 21.68 -10.97 26.90
CA ILE A 14 21.31 -11.12 28.31
C ILE A 14 21.32 -12.60 28.71
N ASN A 15 20.73 -13.48 27.92
CA ASN A 15 20.67 -14.92 28.23
C ASN A 15 22.05 -15.61 28.20
N LEU A 16 23.04 -15.05 27.49
CA LEU A 16 24.41 -15.56 27.51
C LEU A 16 25.20 -15.16 28.77
N HIS A 17 24.92 -13.97 29.35
CA HIS A 17 25.76 -13.38 30.41
C HIS A 17 25.04 -13.21 31.75
N GLY A 18 23.71 -13.25 31.77
CA GLY A 18 22.87 -13.20 32.95
C GLY A 18 22.43 -14.60 33.34
N GLY A 19 22.55 -14.95 34.62
CA GLY A 19 22.21 -16.30 35.13
C GLY A 19 20.74 -16.72 35.04
N GLY A 20 19.90 -16.01 34.27
CA GLY A 20 18.49 -16.33 34.04
C GLY A 20 18.16 -16.46 32.55
N GLN A 21 17.27 -17.38 32.21
CA GLN A 21 16.85 -17.65 30.83
C GLN A 21 15.53 -16.91 30.55
N ILE A 22 15.62 -15.74 29.90
CA ILE A 22 14.45 -14.96 29.49
C ILE A 22 13.85 -15.60 28.23
N LEU A 23 12.55 -15.87 28.26
CA LEU A 23 11.81 -16.41 27.11
C LEU A 23 11.69 -15.35 26.00
N ARG A 24 11.95 -15.78 24.77
CA ARG A 24 11.83 -14.94 23.58
C ARG A 24 10.36 -14.84 23.15
N MET A 25 9.89 -13.62 22.91
CA MET A 25 8.57 -13.40 22.33
C MET A 25 8.54 -13.81 20.85
N PRO A 26 7.57 -14.62 20.39
CA PRO A 26 7.42 -14.98 18.98
C PRO A 26 7.17 -13.74 18.11
N VAL A 27 7.65 -13.75 16.86
CA VAL A 27 7.39 -12.67 15.89
C VAL A 27 5.89 -12.51 15.63
N SER A 28 5.17 -13.63 15.56
CA SER A 28 3.72 -13.66 15.33
C SER A 28 2.93 -12.90 16.40
N SER A 29 3.42 -12.86 17.64
CA SER A 29 2.81 -12.09 18.73
C SER A 29 2.96 -10.57 18.57
N CYS A 30 3.81 -10.12 17.66
CA CYS A 30 4.00 -8.71 17.33
C CYS A 30 3.19 -8.26 16.09
N ILE A 31 2.42 -9.17 15.47
CA ILE A 31 1.61 -8.90 14.28
C ILE A 31 0.14 -8.84 14.71
N ASP A 32 -0.62 -7.89 14.15
CA ASP A 32 -2.07 -7.86 14.35
C ASP A 32 -2.72 -9.19 13.94
N SER A 33 -3.67 -9.69 14.73
CA SER A 33 -4.25 -11.02 14.54
C SER A 33 -4.91 -11.18 13.16
N ARG A 34 -5.58 -10.13 12.64
CA ARG A 34 -6.20 -10.19 11.31
C ARG A 34 -5.13 -10.28 10.22
N THR A 35 -4.09 -9.47 10.33
CA THR A 35 -2.97 -9.46 9.38
C THR A 35 -2.22 -10.78 9.41
N LEU A 36 -1.92 -11.31 10.60
CA LEU A 36 -1.29 -12.61 10.78
C LEU A 36 -2.08 -13.71 10.07
N MET A 37 -3.39 -13.80 10.30
CA MET A 37 -4.23 -14.83 9.69
C MET A 37 -4.31 -14.71 8.17
N ARG A 38 -4.32 -13.48 7.62
CA ARG A 38 -4.28 -13.26 6.17
C ARG A 38 -2.97 -13.79 5.58
N ILE A 39 -1.82 -13.37 6.12
CA ILE A 39 -0.51 -13.78 5.62
C ILE A 39 -0.36 -15.31 5.69
N CYS A 40 -0.68 -15.89 6.83
CA CYS A 40 -0.63 -17.34 7.03
C CYS A 40 -1.49 -18.09 6.01
N LYS A 41 -2.74 -17.63 5.80
CA LYS A 41 -3.71 -18.31 4.94
C LYS A 41 -3.44 -18.14 3.46
N TYR A 42 -3.07 -16.94 3.01
CA TYR A 42 -3.05 -16.60 1.59
C TYR A 42 -1.66 -16.50 0.99
N GLU A 43 -0.62 -16.27 1.80
CA GLU A 43 0.73 -16.04 1.28
C GLU A 43 1.67 -17.18 1.66
N LEU A 44 1.64 -17.60 2.93
CA LEU A 44 2.49 -18.69 3.43
C LEU A 44 1.83 -20.07 3.33
N MET A 45 0.51 -20.13 3.13
CA MET A 45 -0.30 -21.36 3.05
C MET A 45 -0.04 -22.33 4.21
N LYS A 46 0.10 -21.78 5.42
CA LYS A 46 0.45 -22.51 6.66
C LYS A 46 -0.39 -22.03 7.83
N SER A 47 -0.52 -22.88 8.86
CA SER A 47 -1.10 -22.41 10.13
C SER A 47 -0.12 -21.48 10.87
N PRO A 48 -0.61 -20.50 11.65
CA PRO A 48 0.26 -19.60 12.43
C PRO A 48 1.22 -20.33 13.37
N GLU A 49 0.82 -21.51 13.88
CA GLU A 49 1.61 -22.33 14.79
C GLU A 49 2.78 -23.04 14.09
N GLU A 50 2.68 -23.27 12.79
CA GLU A 50 3.71 -23.96 11.98
C GLU A 50 4.84 -23.04 11.55
N ILE A 51 4.64 -21.72 11.55
CA ILE A 51 5.59 -20.76 11.00
C ILE A 51 6.66 -20.39 12.04
N LYS A 52 7.91 -20.72 11.72
CA LYS A 52 9.05 -20.45 12.59
C LYS A 52 9.48 -18.99 12.53
N ALA A 53 10.14 -18.54 13.60
CA ALA A 53 10.69 -17.19 13.67
C ALA A 53 11.67 -16.85 12.52
N CYS A 54 12.42 -17.84 12.00
CA CYS A 54 13.31 -17.64 10.85
C CYS A 54 12.55 -17.45 9.53
N GLU A 55 11.37 -18.06 9.38
CA GLU A 55 10.52 -17.89 8.19
C GLU A 55 9.93 -16.48 8.18
N TRP A 56 9.48 -15.98 9.33
CA TRP A 56 9.08 -14.56 9.46
C TRP A 56 10.22 -13.59 9.14
N GLN A 57 11.45 -13.94 9.52
CA GLN A 57 12.63 -13.12 9.24
C GLN A 57 12.96 -13.03 7.75
N GLN A 58 12.60 -14.04 6.96
CA GLN A 58 12.78 -14.05 5.50
C GLN A 58 11.59 -13.39 4.80
N TYR A 59 10.37 -13.70 5.24
CA TYR A 59 9.13 -13.19 4.65
C TYR A 59 9.06 -11.66 4.62
N PHE A 60 9.38 -10.97 5.72
CA PHE A 60 9.20 -9.51 5.77
C PHE A 60 10.08 -8.72 4.78
N PRO A 61 11.40 -9.00 4.66
CA PRO A 61 12.22 -8.41 3.61
C PRO A 61 11.70 -8.70 2.20
N ASP A 62 11.35 -9.95 1.92
CA ASP A 62 10.90 -10.36 0.58
C ASP A 62 9.57 -9.69 0.20
N ALA A 63 8.61 -9.66 1.14
CA ALA A 63 7.33 -8.97 0.96
C ALA A 63 7.52 -7.47 0.73
N GLN A 64 8.39 -6.82 1.53
CA GLN A 64 8.68 -5.40 1.38
C GLN A 64 9.30 -5.07 0.01
N GLN A 65 10.17 -5.95 -0.51
CA GLN A 65 10.82 -5.75 -1.80
C GLN A 65 9.85 -5.98 -2.97
N CYS A 66 8.93 -6.94 -2.81
CA CYS A 66 7.83 -7.17 -3.74
C CYS A 66 6.90 -5.93 -3.81
N ASP A 67 6.46 -5.42 -2.66
CA ASP A 67 5.58 -4.23 -2.57
C ASP A 67 6.22 -3.00 -3.25
N ILE A 68 7.52 -2.76 -3.01
CA ILE A 68 8.23 -1.64 -3.64
C ILE A 68 8.28 -1.83 -5.16
N SER A 69 8.62 -3.02 -5.64
CA SER A 69 8.72 -3.31 -7.07
C SER A 69 7.36 -3.15 -7.78
N GLN A 70 6.29 -3.69 -7.19
CA GLN A 70 4.93 -3.55 -7.71
C GLN A 70 4.48 -2.09 -7.71
N MET A 71 4.73 -1.35 -6.63
CA MET A 71 4.38 0.06 -6.55
C MET A 71 5.19 0.94 -7.54
N THR A 72 6.46 0.60 -7.80
CA THR A 72 7.25 1.28 -8.85
C THR A 72 6.74 0.97 -10.25
N SER A 73 6.37 -0.28 -10.52
CA SER A 73 5.81 -0.72 -11.81
C SER A 73 4.49 -0.01 -12.10
N VAL A 74 3.59 0.00 -11.12
CA VAL A 74 2.34 0.75 -11.17
C VAL A 74 2.59 2.25 -11.41
N ALA A 75 3.54 2.86 -10.69
CA ALA A 75 3.87 4.28 -10.88
C ALA A 75 4.49 4.59 -12.26
N GLU A 76 5.14 3.63 -12.91
CA GLU A 76 5.66 3.75 -14.27
C GLU A 76 4.55 3.59 -15.31
N ALA A 77 3.72 2.57 -15.18
CA ALA A 77 2.56 2.35 -16.04
C ALA A 77 1.58 3.53 -15.97
N MET A 78 1.29 4.02 -14.76
CA MET A 78 0.44 5.19 -14.53
C MET A 78 1.02 6.49 -15.11
N ARG A 79 2.35 6.63 -15.19
CA ARG A 79 2.99 7.77 -15.87
C ARG A 79 2.83 7.75 -17.39
N GLY A 80 2.62 6.57 -17.96
CA GLY A 80 2.37 6.37 -19.39
C GLY A 80 0.93 6.70 -19.82
N LEU A 81 -0.02 6.72 -18.87
CA LEU A 81 -1.41 7.05 -19.13
C LEU A 81 -1.57 8.56 -19.40
N GLN A 82 -1.73 8.93 -20.67
CA GLN A 82 -2.17 10.26 -21.07
C GLN A 82 -3.49 10.13 -21.83
N SER A 83 -4.58 10.61 -21.23
CA SER A 83 -5.89 10.63 -21.89
C SER A 83 -5.85 11.50 -23.15
N TYR A 84 -6.36 10.94 -24.26
CA TYR A 84 -6.40 11.56 -25.58
C TYR A 84 -7.83 11.60 -26.13
N THR A 85 -8.79 12.23 -25.43
CA THR A 85 -10.14 12.45 -25.98
C THR A 85 -10.77 13.75 -25.46
N TRP A 86 -11.59 14.38 -26.31
CA TRP A 86 -12.04 15.79 -26.24
C TRP A 86 -13.31 16.03 -25.38
N ASP A 87 -13.74 15.05 -24.58
CA ASP A 87 -14.95 15.15 -23.74
C ASP A 87 -14.56 15.02 -22.26
N GLY A 88 -14.66 16.12 -21.50
CA GLY A 88 -14.29 16.22 -20.09
C GLY A 88 -14.98 15.25 -19.13
N MET A 89 -16.20 14.78 -19.42
CA MET A 89 -16.89 13.77 -18.61
C MET A 89 -16.34 12.37 -18.91
N SER A 90 -16.10 12.09 -20.20
CA SER A 90 -15.45 10.85 -20.62
C SER A 90 -14.00 10.76 -20.17
N ILE A 91 -13.27 11.88 -20.02
CA ILE A 91 -11.84 11.87 -19.66
C ILE A 91 -11.61 11.22 -18.29
N VAL A 92 -12.39 11.60 -17.26
CA VAL A 92 -12.19 11.10 -15.90
C VAL A 92 -12.60 9.63 -15.80
N ASP A 93 -13.73 9.25 -16.43
CA ASP A 93 -14.21 7.87 -16.43
C ASP A 93 -13.29 6.93 -17.22
N THR A 94 -12.79 7.37 -18.39
CA THR A 94 -11.79 6.63 -19.16
C THR A 94 -10.48 6.52 -18.39
N LEU A 95 -10.03 7.59 -17.74
CA LEU A 95 -8.80 7.55 -16.93
C LEU A 95 -8.94 6.57 -15.76
N VAL A 96 -10.05 6.60 -15.04
CA VAL A 96 -10.32 5.65 -13.95
C VAL A 96 -10.35 4.21 -14.47
N GLN A 97 -10.98 3.96 -15.62
CA GLN A 97 -10.96 2.63 -16.24
C GLN A 97 -9.55 2.17 -16.63
N GLU A 98 -8.75 3.04 -17.27
CA GLU A 98 -7.36 2.72 -17.64
C GLU A 98 -6.50 2.44 -16.40
N PHE A 99 -6.73 3.20 -15.32
CA PHE A 99 -6.09 2.98 -14.02
C PHE A 99 -6.44 1.61 -13.43
N LEU A 100 -7.72 1.25 -13.41
CA LEU A 100 -8.16 -0.06 -12.91
C LEU A 100 -7.56 -1.20 -13.74
N MET A 101 -7.48 -1.05 -15.07
CA MET A 101 -6.82 -2.05 -15.93
C MET A 101 -5.33 -2.22 -15.61
N VAL A 102 -4.61 -1.14 -15.28
CA VAL A 102 -3.20 -1.22 -14.84
C VAL A 102 -3.09 -1.94 -13.50
N LEU A 103 -3.98 -1.66 -12.55
CA LEU A 103 -3.99 -2.36 -11.26
C LEU A 103 -4.26 -3.86 -11.42
N ASP A 104 -5.19 -4.23 -12.30
CA ASP A 104 -5.47 -5.64 -12.63
C ASP A 104 -4.26 -6.32 -13.28
N GLN A 105 -3.58 -5.66 -14.21
CA GLN A 105 -2.37 -6.19 -14.88
C GLN A 105 -1.20 -6.40 -13.92
N GLU A 106 -1.04 -5.51 -12.94
CA GLU A 106 0.01 -5.57 -11.93
C GLU A 106 -0.38 -6.42 -10.71
N ASN A 107 -1.54 -7.09 -10.74
CA ASN A 107 -2.07 -7.92 -9.65
C ASN A 107 -2.21 -7.15 -8.32
N MET A 108 -2.58 -5.87 -8.40
CA MET A 108 -2.74 -4.93 -7.29
C MET A 108 -4.23 -4.67 -7.00
N GLU A 109 -5.03 -5.74 -7.03
CA GLU A 109 -6.47 -5.68 -6.76
C GLU A 109 -6.77 -5.05 -5.39
N GLY A 110 -7.67 -4.06 -5.36
CA GLY A 110 -8.06 -3.33 -4.15
C GLY A 110 -7.06 -2.27 -3.69
N PHE A 111 -6.03 -1.94 -4.48
CA PHE A 111 -5.13 -0.82 -4.20
C PHE A 111 -5.86 0.53 -4.15
N ASP A 112 -6.88 0.72 -4.98
CA ASP A 112 -7.74 1.90 -4.99
C ASP A 112 -8.51 2.10 -3.68
N GLU A 113 -8.82 1.01 -2.97
CA GLU A 113 -9.47 1.01 -1.66
C GLU A 113 -8.46 1.06 -0.50
N GLN A 114 -7.34 0.33 -0.60
CA GLN A 114 -6.35 0.20 0.46
C GLN A 114 -5.41 1.41 0.55
N GLU A 115 -5.05 1.99 -0.60
CA GLU A 115 -4.08 3.09 -0.75
C GLU A 115 -4.72 4.30 -1.45
N GLN A 116 -5.92 4.67 -1.02
CA GLN A 116 -6.74 5.74 -1.59
C GLN A 116 -5.98 7.06 -1.82
N GLN A 117 -5.10 7.44 -0.90
CA GLN A 117 -4.32 8.68 -1.05
C GLN A 117 -3.30 8.59 -2.19
N ALA A 118 -2.66 7.44 -2.37
CA ALA A 118 -1.72 7.23 -3.47
C ALA A 118 -2.48 7.16 -4.80
N TYR A 119 -3.58 6.42 -4.84
CA TYR A 119 -4.47 6.33 -5.99
C TYR A 119 -4.94 7.71 -6.49
N ILE A 120 -5.47 8.54 -5.58
CA ILE A 120 -5.91 9.91 -5.90
C ILE A 120 -4.75 10.79 -6.41
N ARG A 121 -3.56 10.67 -5.82
CA ARG A 121 -2.37 11.41 -6.29
C ARG A 121 -1.99 11.02 -7.72
N PHE A 122 -2.06 9.73 -8.05
CA PHE A 122 -1.77 9.28 -9.41
C PHE A 122 -2.84 9.76 -10.41
N LEU A 123 -4.13 9.74 -10.05
CA LEU A 123 -5.20 10.31 -10.89
C LEU A 123 -4.94 11.79 -11.21
N ILE A 124 -4.61 12.60 -10.20
CA ILE A 124 -4.29 14.03 -10.38
C ILE A 124 -3.06 14.21 -11.27
N ALA A 125 -2.04 13.37 -11.09
CA ALA A 125 -0.81 13.43 -11.89
C ALA A 125 -1.08 13.14 -13.38
N ALA A 126 -2.02 12.24 -13.67
CA ALA A 126 -2.39 11.84 -15.02
C ALA A 126 -3.35 12.82 -15.73
N LEU A 127 -4.04 13.71 -15.00
CA LEU A 127 -4.85 14.79 -15.61
C LEU A 127 -3.97 15.70 -16.50
N ARG A 128 -4.28 15.82 -17.79
CA ARG A 128 -3.39 16.56 -18.71
C ARG A 128 -3.50 18.09 -18.57
N GLU A 129 -4.66 18.60 -18.16
CA GLU A 129 -4.95 20.03 -18.15
C GLU A 129 -4.36 20.74 -16.91
N ALA A 130 -3.45 21.69 -17.15
CA ALA A 130 -2.71 22.37 -16.08
C ALA A 130 -3.62 23.19 -15.14
N VAL A 131 -4.72 23.73 -15.67
CA VAL A 131 -5.70 24.49 -14.89
C VAL A 131 -6.44 23.56 -13.92
N LEU A 132 -7.03 22.47 -14.42
CA LEU A 132 -7.69 21.45 -13.58
C LEU A 132 -6.73 20.86 -12.54
N LYS A 133 -5.47 20.58 -12.91
CA LYS A 133 -4.43 20.14 -11.97
C LYS A 133 -4.24 21.15 -10.85
N SER A 134 -4.06 22.44 -11.17
CA SER A 134 -3.79 23.46 -10.15
C SER A 134 -4.99 23.70 -9.21
N THR A 135 -6.21 23.68 -9.75
CA THR A 135 -7.44 23.85 -8.97
C THR A 135 -7.70 22.65 -8.07
N THR A 136 -7.62 21.42 -8.60
CA THR A 136 -7.76 20.20 -7.79
C THR A 136 -6.67 20.08 -6.71
N HIS A 137 -5.43 20.49 -7.01
CA HIS A 137 -4.36 20.49 -6.01
C HIS A 137 -4.55 21.54 -4.91
N ALA A 138 -5.13 22.70 -5.25
CA ALA A 138 -5.48 23.76 -4.30
C ALA A 138 -6.66 23.34 -3.42
N ASP A 139 -7.71 22.78 -4.03
CA ASP A 139 -8.92 22.32 -3.33
C ASP A 139 -8.61 21.16 -2.40
N LEU A 140 -7.80 20.20 -2.84
CA LEU A 140 -7.35 19.10 -1.98
C LEU A 140 -6.46 19.55 -0.81
N LYS A 141 -5.81 20.71 -0.88
CA LYS A 141 -5.00 21.26 0.24
C LYS A 141 -5.87 21.89 1.33
N LEU A 142 -7.10 22.29 1.01
CA LEU A 142 -8.02 22.84 2.00
C LEU A 142 -8.51 21.73 2.94
N GLN A 143 -8.39 21.99 4.24
CA GLN A 143 -8.72 21.02 5.31
C GLN A 143 -10.20 20.56 5.26
N VAL A 144 -11.06 21.37 4.63
CA VAL A 144 -12.48 21.10 4.38
C VAL A 144 -12.70 19.90 3.44
N HIS A 145 -11.69 19.53 2.64
CA HIS A 145 -11.75 18.49 1.62
C HIS A 145 -11.02 17.19 2.02
N ASP A 146 -10.75 16.98 3.32
CA ASP A 146 -10.14 15.75 3.83
C ASP A 146 -10.98 14.49 3.49
N ARG A 147 -12.29 14.68 3.30
CA ARG A 147 -13.23 13.64 2.82
C ARG A 147 -12.86 13.08 1.44
N TYR A 148 -12.30 13.90 0.55
CA TYR A 148 -11.92 13.47 -0.79
C TYR A 148 -10.63 12.67 -0.79
N ARG A 149 -9.70 12.94 0.14
CA ARG A 149 -8.46 12.17 0.29
C ARG A 149 -8.67 10.76 0.86
N LYS A 150 -9.81 10.53 1.51
CA LYS A 150 -10.20 9.28 2.18
C LYS A 150 -11.36 8.57 1.48
N ASN A 151 -11.73 9.02 0.29
CA ASN A 151 -12.82 8.45 -0.48
C ASN A 151 -12.61 8.74 -1.97
N SER A 152 -12.09 7.74 -2.69
CA SER A 152 -11.80 7.81 -4.12
C SER A 152 -13.07 8.07 -4.96
N SER A 153 -14.20 7.45 -4.61
CA SER A 153 -15.49 7.67 -5.28
C SER A 153 -15.96 9.12 -5.14
N ALA A 154 -15.96 9.68 -3.93
CA ALA A 154 -16.36 11.05 -3.69
C ALA A 154 -15.43 12.07 -4.37
N PHE A 155 -14.16 11.73 -4.57
CA PHE A 155 -13.21 12.54 -5.33
C PHE A 155 -13.51 12.53 -6.83
N VAL A 156 -13.73 11.35 -7.42
CA VAL A 156 -14.10 11.21 -8.84
C VAL A 156 -15.40 11.95 -9.14
N ASP A 157 -16.42 11.81 -8.29
CA ASP A 157 -17.71 12.50 -8.45
C ASP A 157 -17.59 14.02 -8.28
N GLY A 158 -16.60 14.51 -7.53
CA GLY A 158 -16.35 15.93 -7.32
C GLY A 158 -15.54 16.63 -8.44
N ILE A 159 -14.86 15.86 -9.29
CA ILE A 159 -14.13 16.38 -10.45
C ILE A 159 -14.99 16.38 -11.71
N LYS A 160 -16.03 15.53 -11.76
CA LYS A 160 -17.04 15.56 -12.80
C LYS A 160 -17.84 16.88 -12.71
N PRO A 161 -17.92 17.68 -13.78
CA PRO A 161 -18.69 18.94 -13.79
C PRO A 161 -20.19 18.77 -13.52
#